data_AF-W1XDC7-F1
#
_entry.id   AF-W1XDC7-F1
#
_cell.length_a   1.000
_cell.length_b   1.000
_cell.length_c   1.000
_cell.angle_alpha   90.00
_cell.angle_beta   90.00
_cell.angle_gamma   90.00
#
_symmetry.space_group_name_H-M   'P 1'
#
loop_
_entity.id
_entity.type
_entity.pdbx_description
1 polymer ?
#
loop_
_entity_poly.entity_id
_entity_poly.type
_entity_poly.pdbx_seq_one_letter_code
_entity_poly.pdbx_strand_id
1 'polypeptide(L)' 'MWLIALIGSASSFVESTLAQIYKQPDGNGAYIGGPAYYMEK' A
#
# COMPACT_ATOMS: atom_id res chain seq x y z
N MET A 1 8.77 16.57 -16.88
CA MET A 1 7.47 15.94 -16.52
C MET A 1 7.54 14.41 -16.49
N TRP A 2 8.00 13.74 -17.54
CA TRP A 2 8.18 12.27 -17.59
C TRP A 2 8.96 11.63 -16.41
N LEU A 3 10.09 12.19 -16.03
CA LEU A 3 10.95 11.64 -14.97
C LEU A 3 10.26 11.67 -13.59
N ILE A 4 9.52 12.74 -13.29
CA ILE A 4 8.77 12.89 -12.04
C ILE A 4 7.57 11.93 -12.03
N ALA A 5 6.90 11.74 -13.18
CA ALA A 5 5.84 10.76 -13.30
C ALA A 5 6.35 9.33 -13.05
N LEU A 6 7.52 8.98 -13.58
CA LEU A 6 8.12 7.65 -13.39
C LEU A 6 8.48 7.41 -11.91
N ILE A 7 9.07 8.40 -11.23
CA ILE A 7 9.36 8.33 -9.80
C ILE A 7 8.07 8.27 -8.96
N GLY A 8 7.06 9.07 -9.30
CA GLY A 8 5.76 9.04 -8.63
C GLY A 8 5.06 7.69 -8.79
N SER A 9 5.07 7.11 -9.98
CA SER A 9 4.54 5.77 -10.23
C SER A 9 5.28 4.70 -9.44
N ALA A 10 6.61 4.81 -9.31
CA ALA A 10 7.40 3.89 -8.49
C ALA A 10 7.01 3.96 -7.00
N SER A 11 6.83 5.16 -6.44
CA SER A 11 6.35 5.32 -5.05
C SER A 11 4.95 4.74 -4.85
N SER A 12 3.98 5.07 -5.71
CA SER A 12 2.62 4.52 -5.60
C SER A 12 2.56 3.01 -5.78
N PHE A 13 3.46 2.44 -6.58
CA PHE A 13 3.59 0.99 -6.74
C PHE A 13 4.06 0.32 -5.45
N VAL A 14 5.05 0.90 -4.76
CA VAL A 14 5.55 0.39 -3.48
C VAL A 14 4.46 0.45 -2.41
N GLU A 15 3.73 1.57 -2.31
CA GLU A 15 2.62 1.69 -1.35
C GLU A 15 1.49 0.68 -1.62
N SER A 16 1.13 0.48 -2.89
CA SER A 16 0.13 -0.53 -3.27
C SER A 16 0.59 -1.94 -2.93
N THR A 17 1.88 -2.23 -3.10
CA THR A 17 2.47 -3.53 -2.76
C THR A 17 2.48 -3.76 -1.25
N LEU A 18 2.89 -2.77 -0.47
CA LEU A 18 2.83 -2.84 1.00
C LEU A 18 1.40 -3.01 1.49
N ALA A 19 0.43 -2.29 0.93
CA ALA A 19 -0.98 -2.43 1.31
C ALA A 19 -1.51 -3.85 1.07
N GLN A 20 -1.03 -4.56 0.03
CA GLN A 20 -1.41 -5.95 -0.23
C GLN A 20 -0.71 -6.94 0.71
N ILE A 21 0.57 -6.72 1.04
CA ILE A 21 1.35 -7.59 1.92
C ILE A 21 0.85 -7.52 3.38
N TYR A 22 0.50 -6.31 3.84
CA TYR A 22 0.10 -6.06 5.22
C TYR A 22 -1.41 -6.01 5.42
N LYS A 23 -2.22 -6.37 4.40
CA LYS A 23 -3.67 -6.42 4.55
C LYS A 23 -4.05 -7.43 5.63
N GLN A 24 -4.90 -7.02 6.57
CA GLN A 24 -5.50 -7.93 7.54
C GLN A 24 -6.95 -8.20 7.19
N PRO A 25 -7.42 -9.45 7.37
CA PRO A 25 -8.84 -9.77 7.23
C PRO A 25 -9.60 -9.08 8.36
N ASP A 26 -10.52 -8.20 7.99
CA ASP A 26 -11.54 -7.68 8.87
C ASP A 26 -12.60 -8.77 9.10
N GLY A 27 -13.15 -8.82 10.32
CA GLY A 27 -14.08 -9.87 10.76
C GLY A 27 -15.35 -10.01 9.91
N ASN A 28 -15.61 -9.07 9.00
CA ASN A 28 -16.72 -9.09 8.06
C ASN A 28 -16.36 -9.62 6.65
N GLY A 29 -15.18 -10.22 6.47
CA GLY A 29 -14.72 -10.79 5.20
C GLY A 29 -14.10 -9.78 4.22
N ALA A 30 -13.96 -8.52 4.63
CA ALA A 30 -13.20 -7.51 3.90
C ALA A 30 -11.71 -7.57 4.28
N TYR A 31 -10.82 -7.08 3.42
CA TYR A 31 -9.41 -6.91 3.75
C TYR A 31 -9.14 -5.42 3.93
N ILE A 32 -8.71 -5.02 5.13
CA ILE A 32 -8.29 -3.65 5.38
C ILE A 32 -6.76 -3.63 5.30
N GLY A 33 -6.26 -2.83 4.37
CA GLY A 33 -4.85 -2.53 4.20
C GLY A 33 -4.66 -1.02 4.16
N GLY A 34 -3.45 -0.57 4.47
CA GLY A 34 -3.13 0.85 4.49
C GLY A 34 -1.88 1.15 5.31
N PRO A 35 -1.43 2.42 5.33
CA PRO A 35 -0.19 2.80 5.96
C PRO A 35 -0.05 2.46 7.42
N ALA A 36 -1.17 2.49 8.13
CA ALA A 36 -1.24 2.12 9.54
C ALA A 36 -0.78 0.68 9.80
N TYR A 37 -1.03 -0.27 8.88
CA TYR A 37 -0.78 -1.69 9.10
C TYR A 37 0.70 -2.10 8.97
N TYR A 38 1.50 -1.33 8.23
CA TYR A 38 2.95 -1.52 8.17
C TYR A 38 3.75 -0.57 9.08
N MET A 39 3.14 0.51 9.60
CA MET A 39 3.78 1.39 10.59
C MET A 39 3.64 0.88 12.03
N GLU A 40 2.70 -0.04 12.30
CA GLU A 40 2.52 -0.64 13.62
C GLU A 40 3.49 -1.82 13.91
N LYS A 41 4.25 -2.29 12.91
CA LYS A 41 5.31 -3.30 13.06
C LYS A 41 6.67 -2.74 12.73
#